data_AF-A0A075GHS1-F1
#
_entry.id   AF-A0A075GHS1-F1
#
_cell.length_a   1.000
_cell.length_b   1.000
_cell.length_c   1.000
_cell.angle_alpha   90.00
_cell.angle_beta   90.00
_cell.angle_gamma   90.00
#
_symmetry.space_group_name_H-M   'P 1'
#
loop_
_entity.id
_entity.type
_entity.pdbx_description
1 polymer ?
#
loop_
_entity_poly.entity_id
_entity_poly.type
_entity_poly.pdbx_seq_one_letter_code
_entity_poly.pdbx_strand_id
1 'polypeptide(L)'
;MKWEFEEVDLSKFLERISELRILDTALDAMGANLYDNETVFSLSRQAALAGKVAFVLNDEKSLGGTIDVTLRGDNLAAWIEESTWHEGRIEYPRSLSDDWSMHKDGEVSEWVDENSDR
;
A
#
# COMPACT_ATOMS: atom_id res chain seq x y z
N MET A 1 25.50 6.81 7.46
CA MET A 1 25.09 7.93 6.58
C MET A 1 23.62 7.74 6.31
N LYS A 2 22.76 8.66 6.79
CA LYS A 2 21.32 8.63 6.56
C LYS A 2 21.03 9.55 5.38
N TRP A 3 20.28 9.06 4.40
CA TRP A 3 19.86 9.85 3.24
C TRP A 3 18.41 10.25 3.44
N GLU A 4 18.09 11.51 3.22
CA GLU A 4 16.73 12.06 3.28
C GLU A 4 16.48 12.79 1.97
N PHE A 5 15.30 12.58 1.40
CA PHE A 5 14.87 13.18 0.14
C PHE A 5 13.48 13.75 0.37
N GLU A 6 13.26 14.98 -0.07
CA GLU A 6 11.97 15.68 0.03
C GLU A 6 11.45 15.98 -1.37
N GLU A 7 10.12 16.08 -1.51
CA GLU A 7 9.45 16.42 -2.77
C GLU A 7 9.81 15.48 -3.94
N VAL A 8 9.96 14.18 -3.65
CA VAL A 8 10.27 13.15 -4.66
C VAL A 8 9.06 12.91 -5.57
N ASP A 9 9.29 12.88 -6.89
CA ASP A 9 8.27 12.49 -7.87
C ASP A 9 7.83 11.03 -7.66
N LEU A 10 6.55 10.84 -7.33
CA LEU A 10 5.93 9.54 -7.05
C LEU A 10 5.47 8.82 -8.32
N SER A 11 5.52 9.44 -9.50
CA SER A 11 4.94 8.88 -10.74
C SER A 11 5.47 7.48 -11.05
N LYS A 12 6.78 7.27 -10.91
CA LYS A 12 7.43 5.95 -11.14
C LYS A 12 7.02 4.90 -10.13
N PHE A 13 6.78 5.31 -8.88
CA PHE A 13 6.31 4.41 -7.84
C PHE A 13 4.88 3.95 -8.16
N LEU A 14 3.99 4.91 -8.48
CA LEU A 14 2.59 4.65 -8.84
C LEU A 14 2.47 3.77 -10.10
N GLU A 15 3.26 4.07 -11.14
CA GLU A 15 3.35 3.25 -12.35
C GLU A 15 3.76 1.81 -12.00
N ARG A 16 4.78 1.65 -11.14
CA ARG A 16 5.30 0.32 -10.80
C ARG A 16 4.34 -0.51 -9.94
N ILE A 17 3.61 0.07 -8.99
CA ILE A 17 2.59 -0.69 -8.22
C ILE A 17 1.40 -1.10 -9.08
N SER A 18 1.05 -0.29 -10.08
CA SER A 18 0.03 -0.61 -11.08
C SER A 18 0.47 -1.77 -11.99
N GLU A 19 1.68 -1.69 -12.55
CA GLU A 19 2.24 -2.78 -13.38
C GLU A 19 2.39 -4.10 -12.63
N LEU A 20 2.72 -4.04 -11.34
CA LEU A 20 2.81 -5.22 -10.47
C LEU A 20 1.45 -5.73 -9.99
N ARG A 21 0.35 -5.00 -10.27
CA ARG A 21 -1.03 -5.33 -9.86
C ARG A 21 -1.18 -5.48 -8.35
N ILE A 22 -0.52 -4.60 -7.58
CA ILE A 22 -0.56 -4.59 -6.11
C ILE A 22 -1.26 -3.33 -5.55
N LEU A 23 -2.22 -2.79 -6.29
CA LEU A 23 -2.90 -1.53 -5.94
C LEU A 23 -3.76 -1.65 -4.68
N ASP A 24 -4.42 -2.79 -4.43
CA ASP A 24 -5.13 -3.03 -3.18
C ASP A 24 -4.17 -3.15 -1.98
N THR A 25 -3.06 -3.86 -2.15
CA THR A 25 -1.99 -3.91 -1.14
C THR A 25 -1.43 -2.51 -0.85
N ALA A 26 -1.31 -1.67 -1.89
CA ALA A 26 -0.87 -0.29 -1.73
C ALA A 26 -1.91 0.57 -0.99
N LEU A 27 -3.21 0.40 -1.29
CA LEU A 27 -4.29 1.06 -0.56
C LEU A 27 -4.19 0.75 0.94
N ASP A 28 -4.07 -0.54 1.27
CA ASP A 28 -3.98 -1.01 2.65
C ASP A 28 -2.71 -0.49 3.35
N ALA A 29 -1.54 -0.70 2.75
CA ALA A 29 -0.27 -0.34 3.36
C ALA A 29 -0.07 1.17 3.50
N MET A 30 -0.49 1.96 2.50
CA MET A 30 -0.43 3.42 2.56
C MET A 30 -1.51 3.99 3.50
N GLY A 31 -2.64 3.30 3.66
CA GLY A 31 -3.72 3.67 4.56
C GLY A 31 -3.50 3.30 6.04
N ALA A 32 -2.71 2.27 6.32
CA ALA A 32 -2.62 1.64 7.65
C ALA A 32 -2.21 2.59 8.79
N ASN A 33 -1.37 3.59 8.50
CA ASN A 33 -0.91 4.59 9.48
C ASN A 33 -1.32 6.02 9.08
N LEU A 34 -2.39 6.17 8.28
CA LEU A 34 -2.90 7.47 7.90
C LEU A 34 -3.50 8.18 9.12
N TYR A 35 -3.00 9.37 9.43
CA TYR A 35 -3.54 10.27 10.45
C TYR A 35 -3.58 11.69 9.89
N ASP A 36 -4.77 12.29 9.90
CA ASP A 36 -5.07 13.55 9.23
C ASP A 36 -4.59 13.56 7.77
N ASN A 37 -3.56 14.33 7.47
CA ASN A 37 -3.01 14.58 6.14
C ASN A 37 -1.59 13.99 6.00
N GLU A 38 -1.25 12.99 6.83
CA GLU A 38 0.06 12.33 6.83
C GLU A 38 -0.07 10.81 6.95
N THR A 39 0.75 10.07 6.21
CA THR A 39 0.91 8.62 6.41
C THR A 39 2.38 8.22 6.32
N VAL A 40 2.72 7.13 6.98
CA VAL A 40 4.06 6.52 6.94
C VAL A 40 3.95 5.04 6.64
N PHE A 41 4.74 4.58 5.68
CA PHE A 41 4.87 3.17 5.33
C PHE A 41 6.31 2.84 4.94
N SER A 42 6.63 1.54 4.92
CA SER A 42 7.98 1.07 4.63
C SER A 42 8.02 0.21 3.37
N LEU A 43 9.07 0.36 2.56
CA LEU A 43 9.32 -0.47 1.39
C LEU A 43 10.59 -1.30 1.57
N SER A 44 10.61 -2.52 1.03
CA SER A 44 11.81 -3.36 1.04
C SER A 44 12.89 -2.79 0.13
N ARG A 45 14.07 -2.50 0.70
CA ARG A 45 15.23 -2.02 -0.09
C ARG A 45 15.72 -3.07 -1.09
N GLN A 46 15.65 -4.36 -0.74
CA GLN A 46 16.03 -5.44 -1.64
C GLN A 46 15.07 -5.56 -2.83
N ALA A 47 13.76 -5.45 -2.58
CA ALA A 47 12.78 -5.43 -3.66
C ALA A 47 13.02 -4.26 -4.62
N ALA A 48 13.25 -3.06 -4.07
CA ALA A 48 13.54 -1.87 -4.86
C ALA A 48 14.79 -2.02 -5.73
N LEU A 49 15.87 -2.62 -5.22
CA LEU A 49 17.07 -2.93 -5.99
C LEU A 49 16.83 -3.91 -7.15
N ALA A 50 15.83 -4.79 -7.01
CA ALA A 50 15.37 -5.70 -8.06
C ALA A 50 14.30 -5.09 -8.98
N GLY A 51 14.00 -3.78 -8.85
CA GLY A 51 12.98 -3.09 -9.63
C GLY A 51 11.54 -3.43 -9.23
N LYS A 52 11.33 -3.99 -8.03
CA LYS A 52 10.01 -4.34 -7.49
C LYS A 52 9.61 -3.41 -6.36
N VAL A 53 8.31 -3.37 -6.07
CA VAL A 53 7.76 -2.74 -4.86
C VAL A 53 7.24 -3.84 -3.95
N ALA A 54 7.64 -3.80 -2.68
CA ALA A 54 7.13 -4.66 -1.63
C ALA A 54 7.00 -3.83 -0.35
N PHE A 55 5.79 -3.74 0.17
CA PHE A 55 5.51 -3.09 1.45
C PHE A 55 5.99 -3.99 2.58
N VAL A 56 6.64 -3.40 3.58
CA VAL A 56 7.12 -4.10 4.77
C VAL A 56 6.18 -3.73 5.91
N LEU A 57 5.62 -4.74 6.55
CA LEU A 57 4.74 -4.55 7.70
C LEU A 57 5.56 -4.11 8.91
N ASN A 58 4.95 -3.33 9.80
CA ASN A 58 5.64 -2.72 10.95
C ASN A 58 6.41 -3.72 11.82
N ASP A 59 5.97 -4.99 11.85
CA ASP A 59 6.53 -6.03 12.72
C ASP A 59 7.46 -7.00 11.98
N GLU A 60 7.65 -6.83 10.66
CA GLU A 60 8.53 -7.70 9.87
C GLU A 60 10.00 -7.23 9.85
N LYS A 61 10.92 -8.18 10.00
CA LYS A 61 12.35 -7.93 9.77
C LYS A 61 12.70 -8.07 8.29
N SER A 62 12.74 -6.94 7.58
CA SER A 62 13.28 -6.87 6.22
C SER A 62 14.79 -7.18 6.19
N LEU A 63 15.17 -8.27 5.51
CA LEU A 63 16.56 -8.55 5.15
C LEU A 63 17.08 -7.46 4.21
N GLY A 64 18.10 -6.71 4.63
CA GLY A 64 18.74 -5.67 3.81
C GLY A 64 18.17 -4.25 3.98
N GLY A 65 17.24 -4.07 4.92
CA GLY A 65 16.71 -2.77 5.36
C GLY A 65 15.46 -2.30 4.63
N THR A 66 14.89 -1.21 5.12
CA THR A 66 13.70 -0.57 4.56
C THR A 66 14.03 0.79 3.95
N ILE A 67 13.13 1.26 3.10
CA ILE A 67 13.00 2.67 2.71
C ILE A 67 11.72 3.15 3.40
N ASP A 68 11.87 4.02 4.38
CA ASP A 68 10.72 4.60 5.09
C ASP A 68 10.21 5.79 4.27
N VAL A 69 8.92 5.78 3.97
CA VAL A 69 8.26 6.78 3.13
C VAL A 69 7.23 7.51 3.97
N THR A 70 7.32 8.84 3.97
CA THR A 70 6.31 9.71 4.57
C THR A 70 5.63 10.49 3.46
N LEU A 71 4.29 10.39 3.39
CA LEU A 71 3.49 11.20 2.48
C LEU A 71 2.71 12.22 3.30
N ARG A 72 2.66 13.46 2.80
CA ARG A 72 1.91 14.57 3.38
C ARG A 72 1.16 15.30 2.29
N GLY A 73 -0.08 15.68 2.54
CA GLY A 73 -0.87 16.47 1.60
C GLY A 73 -2.31 16.64 2.03
N ASP A 74 -2.96 17.68 1.55
CA ASP A 74 -4.39 17.91 1.83
C ASP A 74 -5.25 16.82 1.17
N ASN A 75 -6.27 16.35 1.89
CA ASN A 75 -7.15 15.26 1.46
C ASN A 75 -6.38 13.98 1.09
N LEU A 76 -5.32 13.67 1.85
CA LEU A 76 -4.44 12.53 1.57
C LEU A 76 -5.22 11.20 1.47
N ALA A 77 -6.24 11.01 2.30
CA ALA A 77 -7.12 9.83 2.24
C ALA A 77 -7.71 9.63 0.83
N ALA A 78 -8.38 10.66 0.30
CA ALA A 78 -9.01 10.60 -1.02
C ALA A 78 -7.97 10.42 -2.13
N TRP A 79 -6.82 11.09 -2.00
CA TRP A 79 -5.73 10.92 -2.96
C TRP A 79 -5.19 9.49 -2.98
N ILE A 80 -5.05 8.82 -1.83
CA ILE A 80 -4.63 7.42 -1.77
C ILE A 80 -5.67 6.52 -2.45
N GLU A 81 -6.96 6.73 -2.19
CA GLU A 81 -8.03 5.95 -2.82
C GLU A 81 -8.02 6.11 -4.35
N GLU A 82 -7.93 7.34 -4.85
CA GLU A 82 -7.86 7.65 -6.28
C GLU A 82 -6.60 7.08 -6.93
N SER A 83 -5.45 7.24 -6.28
CA SER A 83 -4.14 6.80 -6.82
C SER A 83 -3.97 5.28 -6.81
N THR A 84 -4.77 4.56 -6.04
CA THR A 84 -4.76 3.09 -5.96
C THR A 84 -5.98 2.46 -6.65
N TRP A 85 -6.82 3.26 -7.31
CA TRP A 85 -8.01 2.73 -7.97
C TRP A 85 -7.67 1.89 -9.21
N HIS A 86 -8.41 0.80 -9.41
CA HIS A 86 -8.38 0.01 -10.64
C HIS A 86 -9.76 -0.59 -10.95
N GLU A 87 -9.96 -1.02 -12.19
CA GLU A 87 -11.25 -1.49 -12.73
C GLU A 87 -11.87 -2.67 -11.96
N GLY A 88 -11.04 -3.51 -11.33
CA GLY A 88 -11.52 -4.61 -10.48
C GLY A 88 -12.43 -4.15 -9.34
N ARG A 89 -12.29 -2.89 -8.89
CA ARG A 89 -13.14 -2.30 -7.84
C ARG A 89 -14.54 -1.90 -8.32
N ILE A 90 -14.84 -2.00 -9.62
CA ILE A 90 -16.21 -1.87 -10.11
C ILE A 90 -17.05 -3.07 -9.63
N GLU A 91 -16.47 -4.27 -9.68
CA GLU A 91 -17.12 -5.51 -9.26
C GLU A 91 -16.95 -5.74 -7.75
N TYR A 92 -15.77 -5.40 -7.20
CA TYR A 92 -15.43 -5.57 -5.79
C TYR A 92 -14.98 -4.24 -5.16
N PRO A 93 -15.90 -3.35 -4.76
CA PRO A 93 -15.56 -2.04 -4.21
C PRO A 93 -14.68 -2.15 -2.96
N ARG A 94 -13.62 -1.34 -2.93
CA ARG A 94 -12.72 -1.20 -1.78
C ARG A 94 -12.46 0.27 -1.44
N SER A 95 -12.31 0.55 -0.15
CA SER A 95 -12.02 1.89 0.40
C SER A 95 -11.06 1.80 1.58
N LEU A 96 -10.47 2.92 1.99
CA LEU A 96 -9.62 2.94 3.18
C LEU A 96 -10.39 2.44 4.41
N SER A 97 -9.79 1.52 5.16
CA SER A 97 -10.38 0.93 6.38
C SER A 97 -11.73 0.21 6.16
N ASP A 98 -11.94 -0.40 4.98
CA ASP A 98 -13.06 -1.30 4.74
C ASP A 98 -12.90 -2.64 5.49
N ASP A 99 -13.99 -3.41 5.58
CA ASP A 99 -13.99 -4.74 6.25
C ASP A 99 -13.09 -5.78 5.54
N TRP A 100 -12.60 -5.44 4.35
CA TRP A 100 -11.74 -6.27 3.49
C TRP A 100 -10.27 -5.81 3.49
N SER A 101 -9.92 -4.89 4.39
CA SER A 101 -8.57 -4.38 4.54
C SER A 101 -7.64 -5.45 5.09
N MET A 102 -6.44 -5.54 4.50
CA MET A 102 -5.38 -6.42 4.99
C MET A 102 -5.21 -6.20 6.50
N HIS A 103 -5.19 -7.30 7.25
CA HIS A 103 -4.97 -7.22 8.68
C HIS A 103 -3.55 -6.70 8.97
N LYS A 104 -3.36 -6.13 10.17
CA LYS A 104 -2.08 -5.49 10.56
C LYS A 104 -0.88 -6.44 10.55
N ASP A 105 -1.13 -7.74 10.61
CA ASP A 105 -0.16 -8.83 10.53
C ASP A 105 0.13 -9.32 9.10
N GLY A 106 -0.54 -8.75 8.09
CA GLY A 106 -0.35 -9.11 6.69
C GLY A 106 -1.25 -10.24 6.21
N GLU A 107 -2.13 -10.77 7.07
CA GLU A 107 -3.11 -11.75 6.63
C GLU A 107 -4.12 -11.09 5.68
N VAL A 108 -4.34 -11.74 4.54
CA VAL A 108 -5.38 -11.36 3.57
C VAL A 108 -6.71 -11.78 4.14
N SER A 109 -7.71 -10.89 4.13
CA SER A 109 -9.09 -11.27 4.46
C SER A 109 -9.58 -12.31 3.45
N GLU A 110 -9.89 -13.52 3.92
CA GLU A 110 -10.41 -14.59 3.05
C GLU A 110 -11.79 -14.21 2.49
N TRP A 111 -11.95 -14.40 1.19
CA TRP A 111 -13.25 -14.30 0.51
C TRP A 111 -14.12 -15.48 0.94
N VAL A 112 -15.17 -15.23 1.72
CA VAL A 112 -16.21 -16.25 1.94
C VAL A 112 -17.13 -16.24 0.73
N ASP A 113 -16.94 -17.21 -0.17
CA ASP A 113 -17.94 -17.51 -1.20
C ASP A 113 -19.23 -17.99 -0.51
N GLU A 114 -20.30 -17.19 -0.53
CA GLU A 114 -21.64 -17.60 -0.06
C GLU A 114 -22.31 -18.67 -0.95
N ASN A 115 -21.58 -19.38 -1.81
CA ASN A 115 -22.12 -20.41 -2.70
C ASN A 115 -21.37 -21.76 -2.64
N SER A 116 -20.76 -22.11 -1.52
CA SER A 116 -20.32 -23.50 -1.25
C SER A 116 -21.18 -24.16 -0.17
N ASP A 117 -22.49 -24.17 -0.38
CA ASP A 117 -23.40 -25.12 0.29
C ASP A 117 -24.65 -25.34 -0.59
N ARG A 118 -24.47 -26.03 -1.73
CA ARG A 118 -25.49 -26.90 -2.36
C ARG A 118 -24.84 -27.98 -3.22
#